data_AF-A0A817A4J0-F1
#
_entry.id   AF-A0A817A4J0-F1
#
_cell.length_a   1.000
_cell.length_b   1.000
_cell.length_c   1.000
_cell.angle_alpha   90.00
_cell.angle_beta   90.00
_cell.angle_gamma   90.00
#
_symmetry.space_group_name_H-M   'P 1'
#
loop_
_entity.id
_entity.type
_entity.pdbx_description
1 polymer ?
#
loop_
_entity_poly.entity_id
_entity_poly.type
_entity_poly.pdbx_seq_one_letter_code
_entity_poly.pdbx_strand_id
1 'polypeptide(L)'
;MLVSGIEKISGKVRSFKSFSGLPKSQKYTGLASVAYGVIKRANEIVEELVREIDKSRNEAREQVDQRNYEIAIEVSQLESTISNLRLEVAEKASVVDELERGVSEKEKRIGELERDKLEKVSVLEGEVVEMKLLVDEYDAKLKALEVKMVAQRPLLVEQLNLVSKIHDQLYEVVRIVDVNSSEELDLSESFFMPQETEMEENVRASLAGMESIFELTKVVSEKTQSLVEEKSHELKILNETVGLLVKEKEHIENGLRHVGVDLKSTKPLKDENVQDTRDINTVDNSTEENEIYSLASTLENIVKASQLKIVELQHSLEESREETSSLRKQLDSQTKELN
;
A
#
# COMPACT_ATOMS: atom_id res chain seq x y z
N MET A 1 -150.88 -10.51 -20.45
CA MET A 1 -149.57 -10.05 -20.99
C MET A 1 -148.70 -9.38 -19.94
N LEU A 2 -149.15 -8.31 -19.25
CA LEU A 2 -148.33 -7.57 -18.27
C LEU A 2 -147.78 -8.43 -17.11
N VAL A 3 -148.61 -9.31 -16.54
CA VAL A 3 -148.23 -10.23 -15.44
C VAL A 3 -147.12 -11.20 -15.87
N SER A 4 -147.27 -11.84 -17.02
CA SER A 4 -146.26 -12.77 -17.56
C SER A 4 -144.94 -12.06 -17.91
N GLY A 5 -145.01 -10.81 -18.38
CA GLY A 5 -143.81 -10.01 -18.67
C GLY A 5 -142.98 -9.71 -17.42
N ILE A 6 -143.64 -9.25 -16.34
CA ILE A 6 -142.92 -8.93 -15.09
C ILE A 6 -142.43 -10.18 -14.35
N GLU A 7 -143.11 -11.32 -14.48
CA GLU A 7 -142.63 -12.60 -13.96
C GLU A 7 -141.35 -13.07 -14.67
N LYS A 8 -141.27 -12.93 -16.00
CA LYS A 8 -140.04 -13.22 -16.76
C LYS A 8 -138.88 -12.32 -16.34
N ILE A 9 -139.14 -11.02 -16.13
CA ILE A 9 -138.12 -10.06 -15.65
C ILE A 9 -137.68 -10.42 -14.22
N SER A 10 -138.64 -10.70 -13.33
CA SER A 10 -138.36 -11.15 -11.95
C SER A 10 -137.50 -12.42 -11.93
N GLY A 11 -137.74 -13.36 -12.86
CA GLY A 11 -136.97 -14.59 -12.99
C GLY A 11 -135.52 -14.35 -13.41
N LYS A 12 -135.26 -13.39 -14.30
CA LYS A 12 -133.89 -13.03 -14.73
C LYS A 12 -133.07 -12.36 -13.63
N VAL A 13 -133.72 -11.64 -12.72
CA VAL A 13 -133.07 -10.89 -11.62
C VAL A 13 -133.04 -11.71 -10.32
N ARG A 14 -133.45 -12.99 -10.37
CA ARG A 14 -133.58 -13.86 -9.19
C ARG A 14 -132.25 -14.13 -8.46
N SER A 15 -131.11 -13.99 -9.15
CA SER A 15 -129.77 -14.09 -8.55
C SER A 15 -129.48 -12.97 -7.55
N PHE A 16 -130.14 -11.82 -7.70
CA PHE A 16 -130.00 -10.67 -6.82
C PHE A 16 -131.03 -10.70 -5.69
N LYS A 17 -132.30 -11.02 -6.02
CA LYS A 17 -133.38 -11.15 -5.03
C LYS A 17 -134.57 -11.95 -5.57
N SER A 18 -135.19 -12.73 -4.69
CA SER A 18 -136.38 -13.51 -5.00
C SER A 18 -137.67 -12.68 -4.81
N PHE A 19 -138.37 -12.36 -5.90
CA PHE A 19 -139.62 -11.60 -5.87
C PHE A 19 -140.86 -12.50 -6.01
N SER A 20 -141.72 -12.61 -4.97
CA SER A 20 -142.91 -13.49 -4.97
C SER A 20 -144.24 -12.72 -5.05
N GLY A 21 -145.09 -13.00 -6.05
CA GLY A 21 -146.45 -12.47 -6.18
C GLY A 21 -146.60 -10.95 -6.44
N LEU A 22 -147.56 -10.54 -7.27
CA LEU A 22 -147.76 -9.12 -7.57
C LEU A 22 -148.20 -8.30 -6.34
N PRO A 23 -147.54 -7.17 -6.02
CA PRO A 23 -147.99 -6.26 -4.97
C PRO A 23 -149.42 -5.75 -5.23
N LYS A 24 -150.31 -5.83 -4.23
CA LYS A 24 -151.71 -5.38 -4.36
C LYS A 24 -151.87 -3.94 -3.89
N SER A 25 -152.69 -3.15 -4.59
CA SER A 25 -153.09 -1.81 -4.14
C SER A 25 -154.41 -1.86 -3.39
N GLN A 26 -154.52 -1.12 -2.29
CA GLN A 26 -155.80 -0.87 -1.61
C GLN A 26 -156.62 0.25 -2.29
N LYS A 27 -156.01 1.03 -3.20
CA LYS A 27 -156.65 2.17 -3.89
C LYS A 27 -157.19 1.83 -5.29
N TYR A 28 -156.70 0.76 -5.92
CA TYR A 28 -157.03 0.40 -7.30
C TYR A 28 -157.60 -1.02 -7.38
N THR A 29 -158.65 -1.22 -8.18
CA THR A 29 -159.30 -2.52 -8.43
C THR A 29 -159.21 -2.91 -9.90
N GLY A 30 -159.46 -4.20 -10.21
CA GLY A 30 -159.40 -4.72 -11.58
C GLY A 30 -158.05 -4.51 -12.27
N LEU A 31 -158.07 -4.10 -13.53
CA LEU A 31 -156.87 -3.91 -14.36
C LEU A 31 -155.90 -2.86 -13.79
N ALA A 32 -156.40 -1.81 -13.14
CA ALA A 32 -155.58 -0.77 -12.52
C ALA A 32 -154.76 -1.31 -11.32
N SER A 33 -155.30 -2.29 -10.58
CA SER A 33 -154.58 -2.98 -9.49
C SER A 33 -153.42 -3.82 -10.03
N VAL A 34 -153.64 -4.52 -11.15
CA VAL A 34 -152.61 -5.31 -11.84
C VAL A 34 -151.50 -4.42 -12.38
N ALA A 35 -151.85 -3.29 -13.00
CA ALA A 35 -150.89 -2.30 -13.48
C ALA A 35 -150.03 -1.73 -12.33
N TYR A 36 -150.64 -1.39 -11.20
CA TYR A 36 -149.92 -0.95 -10.00
C TYR A 36 -148.92 -2.00 -9.51
N GLY A 37 -149.33 -3.27 -9.40
CA GLY A 37 -148.45 -4.34 -8.96
C GLY A 37 -147.26 -4.56 -9.89
N VAL A 38 -147.49 -4.47 -11.21
CA VAL A 38 -146.43 -4.57 -12.23
C VAL A 38 -145.44 -3.41 -12.09
N ILE A 39 -145.94 -2.18 -11.94
CA ILE A 39 -145.10 -0.98 -11.75
C ILE A 39 -144.31 -1.07 -10.43
N LYS A 40 -144.96 -1.41 -9.33
CA LYS A 40 -144.30 -1.54 -8.02
C LYS A 40 -143.21 -2.60 -8.04
N ARG A 41 -143.48 -3.76 -8.65
CA ARG A 41 -142.48 -4.83 -8.81
C ARG A 41 -141.34 -4.42 -9.73
N ALA A 42 -141.61 -3.70 -10.82
CA ALA A 42 -140.56 -3.16 -11.67
C ALA A 42 -139.65 -2.19 -10.90
N ASN A 43 -140.21 -1.32 -10.06
CA ASN A 43 -139.43 -0.46 -9.17
C ASN A 43 -138.60 -1.26 -8.16
N GLU A 44 -139.19 -2.25 -7.47
CA GLU A 44 -138.47 -3.12 -6.53
C GLU A 44 -137.29 -3.86 -7.19
N ILE A 45 -137.46 -4.29 -8.45
CA ILE A 45 -136.41 -4.92 -9.26
C ILE A 45 -135.30 -3.93 -9.61
N VAL A 46 -135.66 -2.72 -10.05
CA VAL A 46 -134.70 -1.67 -10.38
C VAL A 46 -133.93 -1.23 -9.13
N GLU A 47 -134.61 -1.01 -8.00
CA GLU A 47 -133.97 -0.64 -6.72
C GLU A 47 -132.95 -1.68 -6.28
N GLU A 48 -133.27 -2.99 -6.41
CA GLU A 48 -132.34 -4.04 -6.02
C GLU A 48 -131.15 -4.17 -6.99
N LEU A 49 -131.37 -4.04 -8.29
CA LEU A 49 -130.30 -4.02 -9.29
C LEU A 49 -129.35 -2.83 -9.07
N VAL A 50 -129.91 -1.65 -8.80
CA VAL A 50 -129.12 -0.45 -8.47
C VAL A 50 -128.31 -0.70 -7.18
N ARG A 51 -128.94 -1.29 -6.15
CA ARG A 51 -128.23 -1.63 -4.90
C ARG A 51 -127.05 -2.58 -5.14
N GLU A 52 -127.22 -3.65 -5.92
CA GLU A 52 -126.12 -4.59 -6.17
C GLU A 52 -125.01 -3.96 -7.04
N ILE A 53 -125.39 -3.15 -8.05
CA ILE A 53 -124.42 -2.39 -8.85
C ILE A 53 -123.61 -1.44 -7.96
N ASP A 54 -124.27 -0.73 -7.05
CA ASP A 54 -123.62 0.18 -6.12
C ASP A 54 -122.70 -0.56 -5.16
N LYS A 55 -123.13 -1.72 -4.64
CA LYS A 55 -122.33 -2.58 -3.77
C LYS A 55 -121.07 -3.10 -4.47
N SER A 56 -121.22 -3.75 -5.62
CA SER A 56 -120.09 -4.29 -6.39
C SER A 56 -119.11 -3.19 -6.81
N ARG A 57 -119.62 -2.02 -7.22
CA ARG A 57 -118.78 -0.86 -7.53
C ARG A 57 -118.01 -0.36 -6.31
N ASN A 58 -118.65 -0.30 -5.14
CA ASN A 58 -117.98 0.12 -3.91
C ASN A 58 -116.92 -0.89 -3.46
N GLU A 59 -117.19 -2.20 -3.54
CA GLU A 59 -116.22 -3.26 -3.25
C GLU A 59 -115.00 -3.20 -4.21
N ALA A 60 -115.24 -3.00 -5.51
CA ALA A 60 -114.17 -2.84 -6.49
C ALA A 60 -113.33 -1.57 -6.23
N ARG A 61 -113.98 -0.48 -5.81
CA ARG A 61 -113.27 0.75 -5.40
C ARG A 61 -112.40 0.51 -4.17
N GLU A 62 -112.92 -0.16 -3.16
CA GLU A 62 -112.19 -0.45 -1.93
C GLU A 62 -110.98 -1.36 -2.18
N GLN A 63 -111.12 -2.38 -3.04
CA GLN A 63 -109.97 -3.21 -3.47
C GLN A 63 -108.91 -2.41 -4.22
N VAL A 64 -109.33 -1.52 -5.12
CA VAL A 64 -108.41 -0.63 -5.85
C VAL A 64 -107.71 0.33 -4.89
N ASP A 65 -108.44 0.92 -3.95
CA ASP A 65 -107.87 1.81 -2.94
C ASP A 65 -106.86 1.08 -2.06
N GLN A 66 -107.17 -0.13 -1.60
CA GLN A 66 -106.24 -0.96 -0.84
C GLN A 66 -104.96 -1.28 -1.63
N ARG A 67 -105.10 -1.69 -2.90
CA ARG A 67 -103.94 -1.94 -3.78
C ARG A 67 -103.12 -0.67 -4.03
N ASN A 68 -103.77 0.48 -4.17
CA ASN A 68 -103.07 1.76 -4.33
C ASN A 68 -102.24 2.11 -3.08
N TYR A 69 -102.75 1.82 -1.88
CA TYR A 69 -101.97 1.99 -0.64
C TYR A 69 -100.77 1.04 -0.57
N GLU A 70 -100.93 -0.23 -0.95
CA GLU A 70 -99.83 -1.22 -1.00
C GLU A 70 -98.72 -0.74 -1.97
N ILE A 71 -99.09 -0.33 -3.18
CA ILE A 71 -98.15 0.19 -4.18
C ILE A 71 -97.42 1.42 -3.65
N ALA A 72 -98.12 2.34 -2.98
CA ALA A 72 -97.48 3.54 -2.43
C ALA A 72 -96.44 3.21 -1.35
N ILE A 73 -96.68 2.20 -0.52
CA ILE A 73 -95.72 1.73 0.49
C ILE A 73 -94.49 1.11 -0.19
N GLU A 74 -94.71 0.22 -1.16
CA GLU A 74 -93.62 -0.44 -1.90
C GLU A 74 -92.76 0.59 -2.65
N VAL A 75 -93.38 1.55 -3.33
CA VAL A 75 -92.69 2.65 -4.03
C VAL A 75 -91.87 3.46 -3.02
N SER A 76 -92.42 3.81 -1.86
CA SER A 76 -91.70 4.57 -0.83
C SER A 76 -90.46 3.81 -0.31
N GLN A 77 -90.55 2.49 -0.14
CA GLN A 77 -89.42 1.65 0.27
C GLN A 77 -88.34 1.56 -0.82
N LEU A 78 -88.75 1.42 -2.08
CA LEU A 78 -87.83 1.42 -3.22
C LEU A 78 -87.13 2.77 -3.35
N GLU A 79 -87.84 3.89 -3.21
CA GLU A 79 -87.26 5.23 -3.24
C GLU A 79 -86.24 5.45 -2.13
N SER A 80 -86.53 5.00 -0.90
CA SER A 80 -85.56 5.05 0.21
C SER A 80 -84.31 4.23 -0.10
N THR A 81 -84.48 3.02 -0.64
CA THR A 81 -83.35 2.15 -1.01
C THR A 81 -82.50 2.77 -2.12
N ILE A 82 -83.12 3.33 -3.15
CA ILE A 82 -82.43 4.04 -4.24
C ILE A 82 -81.66 5.25 -3.70
N SER A 83 -82.26 6.00 -2.77
CA SER A 83 -81.60 7.16 -2.15
C SER A 83 -80.33 6.74 -1.39
N ASN A 84 -80.42 5.68 -0.57
CA ASN A 84 -79.27 5.16 0.16
C ASN A 84 -78.17 4.65 -0.77
N LEU A 85 -78.52 3.90 -1.81
CA LEU A 85 -77.55 3.43 -2.82
C LEU A 85 -76.86 4.58 -3.54
N ARG A 86 -77.58 5.67 -3.85
CA ARG A 86 -76.98 6.87 -4.46
C ARG A 86 -75.95 7.53 -3.55
N LEU A 87 -76.24 7.61 -2.25
CA LEU A 87 -75.29 8.14 -1.26
C LEU A 87 -74.03 7.27 -1.19
N GLU A 88 -74.20 5.95 -1.11
CA GLU A 88 -73.07 5.00 -1.05
C GLU A 88 -72.20 5.06 -2.32
N VAL A 89 -72.81 5.20 -3.50
CA VAL A 89 -72.08 5.37 -4.77
C VAL A 89 -71.30 6.68 -4.79
N ALA A 90 -71.89 7.77 -4.30
CA ALA A 90 -71.20 9.07 -4.22
C ALA A 90 -70.00 9.03 -3.26
N GLU A 91 -70.16 8.37 -2.10
CA GLU A 91 -69.07 8.17 -1.14
C GLU A 91 -67.94 7.33 -1.73
N LYS A 92 -68.28 6.19 -2.36
CA LYS A 92 -67.30 5.33 -3.03
C LYS A 92 -66.58 6.04 -4.18
N ALA A 93 -67.28 6.86 -4.96
CA ALA A 93 -66.65 7.67 -6.01
C ALA A 93 -65.60 8.63 -5.43
N SER A 94 -65.91 9.31 -4.32
CA SER A 94 -64.94 10.18 -3.63
C SER A 94 -63.71 9.43 -3.13
N VAL A 95 -63.88 8.20 -2.61
CA VAL A 95 -62.75 7.37 -2.15
C VAL A 95 -61.88 6.94 -3.33
N VAL A 96 -62.48 6.59 -4.47
CA VAL A 96 -61.75 6.24 -5.70
C VAL A 96 -60.92 7.43 -6.18
N ASP A 97 -61.51 8.62 -6.26
CA ASP A 97 -60.79 9.84 -6.68
C ASP A 97 -59.59 10.15 -5.76
N GLU A 98 -59.76 9.96 -4.45
CA GLU A 98 -58.67 10.15 -3.49
C GLU A 98 -57.55 9.11 -3.66
N LEU A 99 -57.90 7.85 -3.89
CA LEU A 99 -56.94 6.78 -4.16
C LEU A 99 -56.19 7.01 -5.47
N GLU A 100 -56.88 7.41 -6.55
CA GLU A 100 -56.25 7.74 -7.84
C GLU A 100 -55.24 8.87 -7.69
N ARG A 101 -55.60 9.94 -6.97
CA ARG A 101 -54.68 11.04 -6.66
C ARG A 101 -53.46 10.55 -5.85
N GLY A 102 -53.69 9.72 -4.84
CA GLY A 102 -52.62 9.15 -4.01
C GLY A 102 -51.68 8.22 -4.78
N VAL A 103 -52.20 7.44 -5.72
CA VAL A 103 -51.41 6.59 -6.63
C VAL A 103 -50.56 7.45 -7.55
N SER A 104 -51.14 8.47 -8.19
CA SER A 104 -50.40 9.37 -9.08
C SER A 104 -49.26 10.12 -8.36
N GLU A 105 -49.49 10.55 -7.12
CA GLU A 105 -48.44 11.19 -6.31
C GLU A 105 -47.31 10.20 -5.96
N LYS A 106 -47.66 8.97 -5.59
CA LYS A 106 -46.65 7.92 -5.32
C LYS A 106 -45.84 7.56 -6.56
N GLU A 107 -46.46 7.46 -7.73
CA GLU A 107 -45.75 7.22 -9.00
C GLU A 107 -44.74 8.33 -9.30
N LYS A 108 -45.10 9.60 -9.08
CA LYS A 108 -44.17 10.72 -9.24
C LYS A 108 -42.98 10.61 -8.29
N ARG A 109 -43.22 10.34 -7.01
CA ARG A 109 -42.14 10.17 -6.01
C ARG A 109 -41.24 8.98 -6.35
N ILE A 110 -41.80 7.88 -6.83
CA ILE A 110 -41.03 6.71 -7.29
C ILE A 110 -40.13 7.12 -8.47
N GLY A 111 -40.68 7.80 -9.48
CA GLY A 111 -39.89 8.25 -10.64
C GLY A 111 -38.79 9.25 -10.29
N GLU A 112 -38.99 10.09 -9.27
CA GLU A 112 -37.94 10.97 -8.73
C GLU A 112 -36.82 10.18 -8.02
N LEU A 113 -37.19 9.21 -7.19
CA LEU A 113 -36.25 8.37 -6.47
C LEU A 113 -35.42 7.50 -7.43
N GLU A 114 -36.05 6.93 -8.46
CA GLU A 114 -35.36 6.14 -9.49
C GLU A 114 -34.33 6.99 -10.24
N ARG A 115 -34.64 8.25 -10.53
CA ARG A 115 -33.73 9.18 -11.21
C ARG A 115 -32.55 9.56 -10.33
N ASP A 116 -32.79 9.95 -9.07
CA ASP A 116 -31.73 10.27 -8.09
C ASP A 116 -30.80 9.06 -7.86
N LYS A 117 -31.38 7.87 -7.77
CA LYS A 117 -30.60 6.63 -7.64
C LYS A 117 -29.73 6.38 -8.88
N LEU A 118 -30.25 6.58 -10.09
CA LEU A 118 -29.49 6.37 -11.31
C LEU A 118 -28.32 7.36 -11.42
N GLU A 119 -28.54 8.63 -11.06
CA GLU A 119 -27.50 9.65 -11.01
C GLU A 119 -26.40 9.29 -10.00
N LYS A 120 -26.77 8.89 -8.78
CA LYS A 120 -25.82 8.42 -7.76
C LYS A 120 -25.00 7.21 -8.22
N VAL A 121 -25.64 6.25 -8.89
CA VAL A 121 -24.93 5.09 -9.46
C VAL A 121 -23.91 5.53 -10.50
N SER A 122 -24.28 6.45 -11.41
CA SER A 122 -23.35 6.97 -12.43
C SER A 122 -22.14 7.69 -11.81
N VAL A 123 -22.35 8.48 -10.74
CA VAL A 123 -21.24 9.16 -10.05
C VAL A 123 -20.31 8.15 -9.39
N LEU A 124 -20.86 7.18 -8.65
CA LEU A 124 -20.08 6.15 -7.98
C LEU A 124 -19.31 5.27 -8.98
N GLU A 125 -19.91 4.93 -10.14
CA GLU A 125 -19.21 4.21 -11.20
C GLU A 125 -18.02 5.01 -11.74
N GLY A 126 -18.16 6.33 -11.89
CA GLY A 126 -17.06 7.23 -12.25
C GLY A 126 -15.94 7.23 -11.21
N GLU A 127 -16.28 7.43 -9.93
CA GLU A 127 -15.31 7.42 -8.82
C GLU A 127 -14.55 6.08 -8.71
N VAL A 128 -15.25 4.96 -8.94
CA VAL A 128 -14.62 3.62 -8.93
C VAL A 128 -13.59 3.48 -10.07
N VAL A 129 -13.86 4.06 -11.25
CA VAL A 129 -12.89 4.06 -12.35
C VAL A 129 -11.67 4.92 -12.00
N GLU A 130 -11.88 6.10 -11.42
CA GLU A 130 -10.78 6.97 -10.97
C GLU A 130 -9.91 6.29 -9.90
N MET A 131 -10.53 5.65 -8.90
CA MET A 131 -9.80 4.91 -7.87
C MET A 131 -8.98 3.76 -8.46
N LYS A 132 -9.51 3.02 -9.45
CA LYS A 132 -8.75 1.95 -10.12
C LYS A 132 -7.51 2.50 -10.83
N LEU A 133 -7.65 3.61 -11.56
CA LEU A 133 -6.52 4.25 -12.22
C LEU A 133 -5.45 4.69 -11.22
N LEU A 134 -5.87 5.24 -10.07
CA LEU A 134 -4.95 5.65 -9.02
C LEU A 134 -4.22 4.45 -8.40
N VAL A 135 -4.94 3.34 -8.16
CA VAL A 135 -4.34 2.09 -7.67
C VAL A 135 -3.31 1.56 -8.67
N ASP A 136 -3.63 1.54 -9.96
CA ASP A 136 -2.72 1.08 -11.01
C ASP A 136 -1.45 1.97 -11.08
N GLU A 137 -1.61 3.30 -10.93
CA GLU A 137 -0.47 4.22 -10.89
C GLU A 137 0.44 3.97 -9.69
N TYR A 138 -0.13 3.79 -8.49
CA TYR A 138 0.65 3.49 -7.29
C TYR A 138 1.29 2.11 -7.33
N ASP A 139 0.62 1.09 -7.87
CA ASP A 139 1.18 -0.23 -8.08
C ASP A 139 2.38 -0.19 -9.04
N ALA A 140 2.28 0.58 -10.13
CA ALA A 140 3.40 0.79 -11.05
C ALA A 140 4.58 1.51 -10.38
N LYS A 141 4.32 2.54 -9.56
CA LYS A 141 5.37 3.23 -8.78
C LYS A 141 6.02 2.31 -7.76
N LEU A 142 5.24 1.48 -7.08
CA LEU A 142 5.73 0.52 -6.08
C LEU A 142 6.65 -0.52 -6.75
N LYS A 143 6.20 -1.13 -7.86
CA LYS A 143 7.01 -2.07 -8.66
C LYS A 143 8.30 -1.42 -9.15
N ALA A 144 8.26 -0.17 -9.61
CA ALA A 144 9.45 0.54 -10.04
C ALA A 144 10.46 0.78 -8.91
N LEU A 145 9.98 1.09 -7.70
CA LEU A 145 10.83 1.22 -6.50
C LEU A 145 11.40 -0.14 -6.06
N GLU A 146 10.59 -1.19 -6.08
CA GLU A 146 11.03 -2.55 -5.74
C GLU A 146 12.16 -3.02 -6.67
N VAL A 147 12.03 -2.81 -7.99
CA VAL A 147 13.09 -3.12 -8.95
C VAL A 147 14.38 -2.36 -8.64
N LYS A 148 14.30 -1.07 -8.29
CA LYS A 148 15.49 -0.27 -7.92
C LYS A 148 16.14 -0.77 -6.63
N MET A 149 15.34 -1.10 -5.63
CA MET A 149 15.82 -1.66 -4.36
C MET A 149 16.51 -3.01 -4.58
N VAL A 150 15.93 -3.89 -5.39
CA VAL A 150 16.54 -5.18 -5.74
C VAL A 150 17.85 -4.97 -6.51
N ALA A 151 17.91 -4.02 -7.44
CA ALA A 151 19.12 -3.71 -8.20
C ALA A 151 20.27 -3.16 -7.34
N GLN A 152 19.98 -2.50 -6.21
CA GLN A 152 21.00 -1.97 -5.30
C GLN A 152 21.63 -3.04 -4.40
N ARG A 153 20.95 -4.17 -4.14
CA ARG A 153 21.47 -5.25 -3.28
C ARG A 153 22.86 -5.75 -3.69
N PRO A 154 23.12 -6.13 -4.95
CA PRO A 154 24.45 -6.63 -5.34
C PRO A 154 25.56 -5.59 -5.20
N LEU A 155 25.26 -4.30 -5.46
CA LEU A 155 26.25 -3.22 -5.32
C LEU A 155 26.69 -3.06 -3.87
N LEU A 156 25.76 -3.18 -2.93
CA LEU A 156 26.05 -3.06 -1.51
C LEU A 156 26.83 -4.26 -0.97
N VAL A 157 26.54 -5.46 -1.48
CA VAL A 157 27.34 -6.67 -1.20
C VAL A 157 28.77 -6.50 -1.70
N GLU A 158 28.96 -5.96 -2.91
CA GLU A 158 30.29 -5.66 -3.45
C GLU A 158 31.03 -4.61 -2.61
N GLN A 159 30.35 -3.55 -2.19
CA GLN A 159 30.91 -2.52 -1.32
C GLN A 159 31.39 -3.09 0.03
N LEU A 160 30.57 -3.90 0.71
CA LEU A 160 30.95 -4.54 1.98
C LEU A 160 32.16 -5.48 1.81
N ASN A 161 32.21 -6.23 0.72
CA ASN A 161 33.38 -7.07 0.42
C ASN A 161 34.66 -6.24 0.23
N LEU A 162 34.58 -5.07 -0.40
CA LEU A 162 35.72 -4.17 -0.54
C LEU A 162 36.13 -3.56 0.81
N VAL A 163 35.16 -3.12 1.61
CA VAL A 163 35.40 -2.60 2.97
C VAL A 163 36.13 -3.64 3.83
N SER A 164 35.64 -4.88 3.86
CA SER A 164 36.29 -5.98 4.58
C SER A 164 37.74 -6.19 4.12
N LYS A 165 38.00 -6.23 2.81
CA LYS A 165 39.36 -6.38 2.25
C LYS A 165 40.30 -5.23 2.64
N ILE A 166 39.84 -3.98 2.53
CA ILE A 166 40.66 -2.80 2.87
C ILE A 166 40.97 -2.80 4.37
N HIS A 167 39.97 -3.10 5.19
CA HIS A 167 40.14 -3.19 6.64
C HIS A 167 41.20 -4.24 7.00
N ASP A 168 41.12 -5.45 6.44
CA ASP A 168 42.09 -6.53 6.68
C ASP A 168 43.51 -6.13 6.24
N GLN A 169 43.65 -5.46 5.10
CA GLN A 169 44.94 -4.96 4.60
C GLN A 169 45.53 -3.87 5.51
N LEU A 170 44.74 -2.90 5.93
CA LEU A 170 45.21 -1.84 6.85
C LEU A 170 45.63 -2.43 8.19
N TYR A 171 44.88 -3.42 8.69
CA TYR A 171 45.22 -4.12 9.91
C TYR A 171 46.57 -4.84 9.82
N GLU A 172 46.85 -5.47 8.68
CA GLU A 172 48.17 -6.08 8.41
C GLU A 172 49.28 -5.02 8.42
N VAL A 173 49.07 -3.85 7.82
CA VAL A 173 50.04 -2.75 7.84
C VAL A 173 50.31 -2.25 9.25
N VAL A 174 49.27 -2.04 10.08
CA VAL A 174 49.44 -1.65 11.49
C VAL A 174 50.35 -2.64 12.21
N ARG A 175 50.13 -3.95 12.02
CA ARG A 175 50.93 -5.02 12.63
C ARG A 175 52.41 -4.96 12.23
N ILE A 176 52.71 -4.61 10.97
CA ILE A 176 54.09 -4.51 10.47
C ILE A 176 54.79 -3.28 11.07
N VAL A 177 54.11 -2.13 11.09
CA VAL A 177 54.69 -0.86 11.53
C VAL A 177 54.86 -0.82 13.05
N ASP A 178 54.06 -1.58 13.79
CA ASP A 178 54.07 -1.58 15.25
C ASP A 178 54.25 -2.99 15.82
N VAL A 179 55.49 -3.47 15.75
CA VAL A 179 55.91 -4.81 16.23
C VAL A 179 55.62 -5.02 17.72
N ASN A 180 55.41 -3.94 18.49
CA ASN A 180 55.17 -3.98 19.94
C ASN A 180 53.67 -4.03 20.33
N SER A 181 52.72 -3.90 19.40
CA SER A 181 51.27 -3.86 19.71
C SER A 181 50.51 -5.16 19.46
N SER A 182 51.23 -6.26 19.23
CA SER A 182 50.61 -7.56 18.94
C SER A 182 49.67 -8.09 20.04
N GLU A 183 49.68 -7.49 21.24
CA GLU A 183 48.88 -7.94 22.39
C GLU A 183 47.65 -7.07 22.68
N GLU A 184 47.45 -5.91 22.03
CA GLU A 184 46.40 -4.94 22.42
C GLU A 184 45.28 -4.73 21.37
N LEU A 185 45.44 -5.24 20.15
CA LEU A 185 44.45 -5.10 19.07
C LEU A 185 43.59 -6.36 18.92
N ASP A 186 42.82 -6.69 19.95
CA ASP A 186 41.90 -7.84 19.96
C ASP A 186 40.57 -7.50 19.25
N LEU A 187 40.63 -7.08 17.97
CA LEU A 187 39.47 -6.72 17.16
C LEU A 187 39.44 -7.40 15.78
N SER A 188 40.07 -8.58 15.66
CA SER A 188 40.04 -9.36 14.40
C SER A 188 38.89 -10.35 14.40
N GLU A 189 37.67 -9.83 14.23
CA GLU A 189 36.62 -10.57 13.56
C GLU A 189 35.92 -9.57 12.63
N SER A 190 36.04 -9.80 11.32
CA SER A 190 35.55 -8.89 10.27
C SER A 190 34.04 -8.68 10.46
N PHE A 191 33.67 -7.59 11.13
CA PHE A 191 32.28 -7.30 11.54
C PHE A 191 31.39 -6.88 10.36
N PHE A 192 31.98 -6.62 9.19
CA PHE A 192 31.33 -5.98 8.05
C PHE A 192 30.94 -6.99 6.96
N MET A 193 30.26 -8.06 7.34
CA MET A 193 29.85 -9.11 6.41
C MET A 193 28.52 -8.78 5.71
N PRO A 194 28.38 -9.04 4.39
CA PRO A 194 27.12 -8.85 3.69
C PRO A 194 26.03 -9.81 4.20
N GLN A 195 24.87 -9.26 4.52
CA GLN A 195 23.65 -10.01 4.81
C GLN A 195 22.70 -9.97 3.60
N GLU A 196 22.32 -11.14 3.07
CA GLU A 196 21.58 -11.20 1.79
C GLU A 196 20.17 -10.59 1.82
N THR A 197 19.55 -10.48 3.01
CA THR A 197 18.14 -10.08 3.15
C THR A 197 17.92 -8.67 3.70
N GLU A 198 18.89 -8.07 4.39
CA GLU A 198 18.70 -6.84 5.15
C GLU A 198 19.52 -5.67 4.56
N MET A 199 18.96 -4.99 3.56
CA MET A 199 19.64 -3.86 2.89
C MET A 199 20.00 -2.72 3.86
N GLU A 200 19.12 -2.40 4.80
CA GLU A 200 19.37 -1.37 5.81
C GLU A 200 20.55 -1.73 6.71
N GLU A 201 20.62 -3.00 7.16
CA GLU A 201 21.72 -3.49 7.98
C GLU A 201 23.04 -3.48 7.21
N ASN A 202 23.02 -3.89 5.93
CA ASN A 202 24.19 -3.79 5.08
C ASN A 202 24.69 -2.35 4.88
N VAL A 203 23.79 -1.37 4.76
CA VAL A 203 24.18 0.05 4.67
C VAL A 203 24.84 0.50 5.98
N ARG A 204 24.28 0.12 7.14
CA ARG A 204 24.87 0.42 8.45
C ARG A 204 26.24 -0.24 8.63
N ALA A 205 26.36 -1.52 8.29
CA ALA A 205 27.61 -2.26 8.35
C ALA A 205 28.67 -1.63 7.44
N SER A 206 28.30 -1.21 6.23
CA SER A 206 29.23 -0.56 5.32
C SER A 206 29.70 0.79 5.85
N LEU A 207 28.80 1.58 6.46
CA LEU A 207 29.17 2.85 7.07
C LEU A 207 30.16 2.65 8.22
N ALA A 208 29.84 1.74 9.16
CA ALA A 208 30.71 1.43 10.29
C ALA A 208 32.09 0.91 9.83
N GLY A 209 32.13 0.09 8.77
CA GLY A 209 33.40 -0.40 8.23
C GLY A 209 34.22 0.69 7.56
N MET A 210 33.58 1.64 6.85
CA MET A 210 34.26 2.81 6.30
C MET A 210 34.82 3.73 7.41
N GLU A 211 34.08 3.93 8.49
CA GLU A 211 34.55 4.68 9.67
C GLU A 211 35.76 4.00 10.31
N SER A 212 35.72 2.68 10.47
CA SER A 212 36.84 1.90 11.00
C SER A 212 38.09 1.96 10.11
N ILE A 213 37.92 1.85 8.78
CA ILE A 213 39.01 2.02 7.80
C ILE A 213 39.65 3.41 7.94
N PHE A 214 38.84 4.45 8.11
CA PHE A 214 39.34 5.82 8.27
C PHE A 214 40.21 5.95 9.53
N GLU A 215 39.75 5.45 10.67
CA GLU A 215 40.52 5.47 11.92
C GLU A 215 41.80 4.61 11.82
N LEU A 216 41.71 3.41 11.25
CA LEU A 216 42.91 2.57 11.00
C LEU A 216 43.92 3.28 10.10
N THR A 217 43.46 3.96 9.05
CA THR A 217 44.33 4.71 8.14
C THR A 217 45.08 5.83 8.88
N LYS A 218 44.38 6.54 9.78
CA LYS A 218 45.01 7.57 10.63
C LYS A 218 46.09 6.97 11.54
N VAL A 219 45.79 5.86 12.20
CA VAL A 219 46.74 5.14 13.06
C VAL A 219 47.96 4.66 12.27
N VAL A 220 47.75 4.04 11.10
CA VAL A 220 48.84 3.63 10.20
C VAL A 220 49.72 4.82 9.83
N SER A 221 49.13 5.95 9.45
CA SER A 221 49.86 7.15 9.06
C SER A 221 50.73 7.69 10.19
N GLU A 222 50.15 7.87 11.39
CA GLU A 222 50.87 8.37 12.58
C GLU A 222 52.03 7.45 12.98
N LYS A 223 51.80 6.13 12.98
CA LYS A 223 52.83 5.14 13.33
C LYS A 223 53.93 5.06 12.27
N THR A 224 53.57 5.10 10.99
CA THR A 224 54.54 5.08 9.89
C THR A 224 55.42 6.32 9.93
N GLN A 225 54.83 7.50 10.17
CA GLN A 225 55.59 8.74 10.34
C GLN A 225 56.57 8.63 11.50
N SER A 226 56.11 8.15 12.66
CA SER A 226 56.96 7.98 13.85
C SER A 226 58.14 7.03 13.58
N LEU A 227 57.88 5.89 12.92
CA LEU A 227 58.92 4.92 12.53
C LEU A 227 59.94 5.51 11.54
N VAL A 228 59.47 6.27 10.56
CA VAL A 228 60.35 6.96 9.58
C VAL A 228 61.21 8.01 10.27
N GLU A 229 60.65 8.78 11.20
CA GLU A 229 61.40 9.76 11.99
C GLU A 229 62.47 9.06 12.83
N GLU A 230 62.15 7.97 13.55
CA GLU A 230 63.11 7.17 14.32
C GLU A 230 64.27 6.68 13.44
N LYS A 231 63.96 6.00 12.33
CA LYS A 231 64.99 5.47 11.42
C LYS A 231 65.84 6.57 10.79
N SER A 232 65.26 7.74 10.51
CA SER A 232 66.00 8.91 10.01
C SER A 232 67.02 9.43 11.04
N HIS A 233 66.67 9.45 12.33
CA HIS A 233 67.60 9.82 13.40
C HIS A 233 68.73 8.78 13.53
N GLU A 234 68.42 7.49 13.49
CA GLU A 234 69.43 6.41 13.50
C GLU A 234 70.39 6.53 12.30
N LEU A 235 69.87 6.73 11.10
CA LEU A 235 70.68 6.93 9.89
C LEU A 235 71.58 8.16 9.99
N LYS A 236 71.11 9.25 10.61
CA LYS A 236 71.91 10.45 10.82
C LYS A 236 73.10 10.16 11.75
N ILE A 237 72.88 9.48 12.87
CA ILE A 237 73.93 9.08 13.81
C ILE A 237 74.94 8.15 13.14
N LEU A 238 74.45 7.17 12.38
CA LEU A 238 75.31 6.25 11.62
C LEU A 238 76.16 7.01 10.58
N ASN A 239 75.56 7.96 9.87
CA ASN A 239 76.26 8.78 8.89
C ASN A 239 77.34 9.68 9.53
N GLU A 240 77.07 10.27 10.71
CA GLU A 240 78.07 11.02 11.46
C GLU A 240 79.25 10.12 11.88
N THR A 241 78.95 8.90 12.36
CA THR A 241 79.96 7.90 12.75
C THR A 241 80.82 7.47 11.56
N VAL A 242 80.20 7.16 10.41
CA VAL A 242 80.91 6.84 9.16
C VAL A 242 81.79 8.02 8.73
N GLY A 243 81.28 9.26 8.84
CA GLY A 243 82.05 10.46 8.53
C GLY A 243 83.30 10.64 9.41
N LEU A 244 83.21 10.33 10.70
CA LEU A 244 84.37 10.34 11.62
C LEU A 244 85.41 9.28 11.23
N LEU A 245 84.98 8.06 10.97
CA LEU A 245 85.86 6.96 10.55
C LEU A 245 86.56 7.25 9.22
N VAL A 246 85.87 7.88 8.27
CA VAL A 246 86.48 8.31 6.99
C VAL A 246 87.58 9.36 7.22
N LYS A 247 87.35 10.34 8.10
CA LYS A 247 88.36 11.35 8.45
C LYS A 247 89.57 10.74 9.18
N GLU A 248 89.32 9.83 10.11
CA GLU A 248 90.40 9.12 10.82
C GLU A 248 91.24 8.29 9.85
N LYS A 249 90.58 7.58 8.91
CA LYS A 249 91.25 6.89 7.81
C LYS A 249 92.14 7.83 6.98
N GLU A 250 91.62 8.98 6.54
CA GLU A 250 92.42 9.95 5.78
C GLU A 250 93.63 10.47 6.58
N HIS A 251 93.48 10.67 7.89
CA HIS A 251 94.57 11.10 8.76
C HIS A 251 95.66 10.03 8.89
N ILE A 252 95.27 8.76 9.08
CA ILE A 252 96.18 7.62 9.09
C ILE A 252 96.88 7.48 7.73
N GLU A 253 96.14 7.59 6.63
CA GLU A 253 96.68 7.50 5.27
C GLU A 253 97.72 8.61 4.99
N ASN A 254 97.45 9.83 5.45
CA ASN A 254 98.38 10.96 5.36
C ASN A 254 99.60 10.81 6.28
N GLY A 255 99.43 10.24 7.47
CA GLY A 255 100.51 9.90 8.39
C GLY A 255 101.45 8.84 7.82
N LEU A 256 100.89 7.79 7.21
CA LEU A 256 101.66 6.73 6.53
C LEU A 256 102.43 7.26 5.31
N ARG A 257 101.83 8.17 4.53
CA ARG A 257 102.55 8.90 3.46
C ARG A 257 103.74 9.72 3.97
N HIS A 258 103.64 10.31 5.16
CA HIS A 258 104.75 11.07 5.78
C HIS A 258 105.93 10.19 6.24
N VAL A 259 105.67 8.92 6.55
CA VAL A 259 106.70 7.93 6.95
C VAL A 259 107.25 7.17 5.73
N GLY A 260 106.93 7.60 4.51
CA GLY A 260 107.42 7.00 3.27
C GLY A 260 106.69 5.73 2.82
N VAL A 261 105.57 5.38 3.47
CA VAL A 261 104.71 4.26 3.07
C VAL A 261 103.64 4.80 2.12
N ASP A 262 103.90 4.70 0.82
CA ASP A 262 102.98 5.14 -0.22
C ASP A 262 101.88 4.08 -0.43
N LEU A 263 100.78 4.21 0.32
CA LEU A 263 99.55 3.44 0.08
C LEU A 263 98.89 3.94 -1.21
N LYS A 264 99.47 3.59 -2.35
CA LYS A 264 98.77 3.69 -3.63
C LYS A 264 97.56 2.78 -3.56
N SER A 265 96.37 3.37 -3.55
CA SER A 265 95.09 2.69 -3.67
C SER A 265 95.13 1.68 -4.82
N THR A 266 95.32 0.40 -4.49
CA THR A 266 95.24 -0.68 -5.47
C THR A 266 93.77 -0.92 -5.79
N LYS A 267 93.42 -0.71 -7.05
CA LYS A 267 92.23 -1.27 -7.72
C LYS A 267 92.05 -2.76 -7.36
N PRO A 268 90.80 -3.27 -7.35
CA PRO A 268 90.48 -4.60 -6.81
C PRO A 268 91.25 -5.72 -7.50
N LEU A 269 91.73 -6.67 -6.68
CA LEU A 269 92.49 -7.85 -7.07
C LEU A 269 91.75 -8.72 -8.10
N LYS A 270 92.52 -9.25 -9.06
CA LYS A 270 92.30 -10.54 -9.70
C LYS A 270 93.46 -11.48 -9.33
N ASP A 271 93.10 -12.75 -9.16
CA ASP A 271 93.86 -13.90 -8.68
C ASP A 271 95.27 -14.16 -9.26
N GLU A 272 96.09 -14.85 -8.45
CA GLU A 272 96.60 -16.23 -8.68
C GLU A 272 98.13 -16.47 -8.44
N ASN A 273 98.39 -17.49 -7.60
CA ASN A 273 99.50 -18.47 -7.56
C ASN A 273 100.99 -18.13 -7.25
N VAL A 274 101.41 -18.52 -6.03
CA VAL A 274 102.43 -19.54 -5.67
C VAL A 274 103.62 -19.79 -6.63
N GLN A 275 104.88 -19.62 -6.17
CA GLN A 275 105.82 -20.69 -5.76
C GLN A 275 107.30 -20.21 -5.60
N ASP A 276 107.75 -20.15 -4.35
CA ASP A 276 108.92 -20.79 -3.72
C ASP A 276 110.37 -20.82 -4.30
N THR A 277 111.30 -20.65 -3.34
CA THR A 277 112.68 -21.15 -3.19
C THR A 277 113.93 -20.40 -3.67
N ARG A 278 114.74 -20.02 -2.65
CA ARG A 278 116.18 -20.28 -2.38
C ARG A 278 117.15 -19.08 -2.28
N ASP A 279 117.50 -18.83 -1.00
CA ASP A 279 118.83 -18.78 -0.37
C ASP A 279 119.92 -17.82 -0.92
N ILE A 280 120.46 -16.95 -0.04
CA ILE A 280 121.71 -17.17 0.70
C ILE A 280 121.99 -15.99 1.66
N ASN A 281 122.30 -16.38 2.91
CA ASN A 281 122.84 -15.67 4.07
C ASN A 281 123.68 -14.39 3.86
N THR A 282 123.50 -13.40 4.75
CA THR A 282 124.56 -12.91 5.66
C THR A 282 124.01 -12.02 6.79
N VAL A 283 124.38 -12.38 8.01
CA VAL A 283 124.15 -11.84 9.37
C VAL A 283 124.50 -10.35 9.53
N ASP A 284 123.58 -9.51 10.06
CA ASP A 284 123.52 -9.03 11.46
C ASP A 284 122.68 -7.72 11.59
N ASN A 285 121.89 -7.58 12.67
CA ASN A 285 120.97 -6.48 13.09
C ASN A 285 119.43 -6.69 13.00
N SER A 286 118.91 -7.92 12.93
CA SER A 286 117.51 -8.18 12.47
C SER A 286 116.43 -8.53 13.52
N THR A 287 116.61 -8.29 14.82
CA THR A 287 115.55 -8.64 15.82
C THR A 287 114.48 -7.57 15.96
N GLU A 288 114.83 -6.27 15.93
CA GLU A 288 113.83 -5.19 15.99
C GLU A 288 113.17 -4.92 14.63
N GLU A 289 113.91 -5.03 13.52
CA GLU A 289 113.34 -4.81 12.18
C GLU A 289 112.34 -5.90 11.76
N ASN A 290 112.53 -7.17 12.15
CA ASN A 290 111.57 -8.24 11.85
C ASN A 290 110.24 -8.08 12.63
N GLU A 291 110.30 -7.59 13.87
CA GLU A 291 109.10 -7.27 14.64
C GLU A 291 108.36 -6.08 14.03
N ILE A 292 109.09 -5.06 13.57
CA ILE A 292 108.51 -3.90 12.86
C ILE A 292 107.88 -4.32 11.53
N TYR A 293 108.52 -5.18 10.73
CA TYR A 293 107.96 -5.68 9.47
C TYR A 293 106.73 -6.57 9.69
N SER A 294 106.74 -7.42 10.73
CA SER A 294 105.57 -8.24 11.11
C SER A 294 104.42 -7.37 11.61
N LEU A 295 104.71 -6.33 12.39
CA LEU A 295 103.71 -5.36 12.86
C LEU A 295 103.16 -4.53 11.69
N ALA A 296 104.00 -4.11 10.75
CA ALA A 296 103.58 -3.40 9.54
C ALA A 296 102.68 -4.27 8.65
N SER A 297 103.02 -5.55 8.47
CA SER A 297 102.20 -6.49 7.71
C SER A 297 100.86 -6.79 8.38
N THR A 298 100.83 -6.93 9.71
CA THR A 298 99.57 -7.08 10.44
C THR A 298 98.72 -5.81 10.39
N LEU A 299 99.33 -4.63 10.51
CA LEU A 299 98.65 -3.35 10.37
C LEU A 299 98.08 -3.18 8.96
N GLU A 300 98.85 -3.52 7.92
CA GLU A 300 98.40 -3.49 6.52
C GLU A 300 97.18 -4.41 6.30
N ASN A 301 97.19 -5.62 6.88
CA ASN A 301 96.05 -6.53 6.80
C ASN A 301 94.82 -5.99 7.54
N ILE A 302 94.99 -5.37 8.71
CA ILE A 302 93.90 -4.73 9.46
C ILE A 302 93.33 -3.54 8.68
N VAL A 303 94.18 -2.74 8.03
CA VAL A 303 93.77 -1.62 7.18
C VAL A 303 93.01 -2.11 5.95
N LYS A 304 93.47 -3.17 5.29
CA LYS A 304 92.76 -3.80 4.16
C LYS A 304 91.39 -4.34 4.57
N ALA A 305 91.31 -5.05 5.71
CA ALA A 305 90.04 -5.56 6.23
C ALA A 305 89.08 -4.41 6.60
N SER A 306 89.58 -3.34 7.22
CA SER A 306 88.81 -2.15 7.53
C SER A 306 88.33 -1.43 6.26
N GLN A 307 89.16 -1.33 5.21
CA GLN A 307 88.78 -0.75 3.93
C GLN A 307 87.65 -1.53 3.25
N LEU A 308 87.73 -2.86 3.24
CA LEU A 308 86.66 -3.70 2.72
C LEU A 308 85.34 -3.44 3.46
N LYS A 309 85.40 -3.40 4.79
CA LYS A 309 84.23 -3.15 5.65
C LYS A 309 83.63 -1.77 5.42
N ILE A 310 84.46 -0.74 5.23
CA ILE A 310 84.00 0.61 4.91
C ILE A 310 83.26 0.64 3.57
N VAL A 311 83.77 -0.05 2.54
CA VAL A 311 83.12 -0.11 1.22
C VAL A 311 81.77 -0.83 1.30
N GLU A 312 81.69 -1.96 2.02
CA GLU A 312 80.42 -2.66 2.25
C GLU A 312 79.40 -1.75 2.94
N LEU A 313 79.81 -1.06 4.01
CA LEU A 313 78.93 -0.14 4.74
C LEU A 313 78.51 1.07 3.89
N GLN A 314 79.39 1.59 3.03
CA GLN A 314 79.05 2.66 2.10
C GLN A 314 78.00 2.22 1.07
N HIS A 315 78.11 1.00 0.55
CA HIS A 315 77.11 0.46 -0.37
C HIS A 315 75.75 0.27 0.32
N SER A 316 75.72 -0.34 1.51
CA SER A 316 74.48 -0.50 2.27
C SER A 316 73.86 0.84 2.68
N LEU A 317 74.67 1.86 2.96
CA LEU A 317 74.19 3.20 3.26
C LEU A 317 73.52 3.86 2.05
N GLU A 318 74.11 3.72 0.87
CA GLU A 318 73.56 4.31 -0.36
C GLU A 318 72.24 3.63 -0.77
N GLU A 319 72.18 2.30 -0.67
CA GLU A 319 70.97 1.52 -0.91
C GLU A 319 69.83 1.95 0.03
N SER A 320 70.12 2.09 1.33
CA SER A 320 69.13 2.55 2.31
C SER A 320 68.70 4.00 2.09
N ARG A 321 69.59 4.88 1.61
CA ARG A 321 69.26 6.27 1.23
C ARG A 321 68.34 6.36 0.02
N GLU A 322 68.60 5.56 -1.01
CA GLU A 322 67.71 5.50 -2.17
C GLU A 322 66.31 5.04 -1.75
N GLU A 323 66.22 4.01 -0.92
CA GLU A 323 64.95 3.50 -0.39
C GLU A 323 64.19 4.55 0.43
N THR A 324 64.85 5.20 1.40
CA THR A 324 64.21 6.28 2.19
C THR A 324 63.81 7.48 1.33
N SER A 325 64.60 7.84 0.32
CA SER A 325 64.24 8.92 -0.60
C SER A 325 63.01 8.59 -1.45
N SER A 326 62.84 7.33 -1.83
CA SER A 326 61.69 6.84 -2.57
C SER A 326 60.42 6.87 -1.70
N LEU A 327 60.51 6.33 -0.48
CA LEU A 327 59.41 6.34 0.48
C LEU A 327 58.96 7.76 0.83
N ARG A 328 59.90 8.69 1.02
CA ARG A 328 59.56 10.10 1.27
C ARG A 328 58.81 10.76 0.12
N LYS A 329 59.21 10.49 -1.13
CA LYS A 329 58.48 10.98 -2.32
C LYS A 329 57.07 10.40 -2.41
N GLN A 330 56.89 9.13 -2.06
CA GLN A 330 55.58 8.50 -2.04
C GLN A 330 54.67 9.13 -0.96
N LEU A 331 55.20 9.34 0.25
CA LEU A 331 54.48 9.98 1.35
C LEU A 331 54.05 11.42 1.00
N ASP A 332 54.95 12.21 0.41
CA ASP A 332 54.67 13.59 -0.01
C ASP A 332 53.62 13.64 -1.13
N SER A 333 53.57 12.62 -2.00
CA SER A 333 52.54 12.49 -3.04
C SER A 333 51.18 12.17 -2.42
N GLN A 334 51.12 11.18 -1.52
CA GLN A 334 49.87 10.79 -0.86
C GLN A 334 49.31 11.91 0.03
N THR A 335 50.17 12.66 0.72
CA THR A 335 49.76 13.81 1.57
C THR A 335 49.14 14.95 0.76
N LYS A 336 49.54 15.11 -0.51
CA LYS A 336 48.98 16.12 -1.43
C LYS A 336 47.66 15.69 -2.09
N GLU A 337 47.36 14.39 -2.11
CA GLU A 337 46.09 13.88 -2.65
C GLU A 337 44.98 13.84 -1.58
N LEU A 338 45.34 13.91 -0.30
CA LEU A 338 44.43 13.86 0.86
C LEU A 338 43.99 15.24 1.41
N ASN A 339 44.62 16.35 0.97
CA ASN A 339 44.20 17.74 1.24
C ASN A 339 43.73 18.41 -0.05
#